data_AF-A0A8T3TQN0-F1
#
_entry.id   AF-A0A8T3TQN0-F1
#
_cell.length_a   1.000
_cell.length_b   1.000
_cell.length_c   1.000
_cell.angle_alpha   90.00
_cell.angle_beta   90.00
_cell.angle_gamma   90.00
#
_symmetry.space_group_name_H-M   'P 1'
#
loop_
_entity.id
_entity.type
_entity.pdbx_description
1 polymer ?
#
loop_
_entity_poly.entity_id
_entity_poly.type
_entity_poly.pdbx_seq_one_letter_code
_entity_poly.pdbx_strand_id
1 'polypeptide(L)' 'YAHYSKASLALGYIPTQLTAPASRGCFEIEIIGRRRPARLQLTPVFDPEGERMRQ' A
#
# COMPACT_ATOMS: atom_id res chain seq x y z
N TYR A 1 -10.41 -2.44 -3.78
CA TYR A 1 -10.50 -2.17 -2.33
C TYR A 1 -10.33 -3.48 -1.60
N ALA A 2 -9.38 -3.56 -0.67
CA ALA A 2 -9.19 -4.75 0.16
C ALA A 2 -10.32 -4.80 1.20
N HIS A 3 -11.38 -5.55 0.91
CA HIS A 3 -12.59 -5.58 1.72
C HIS A 3 -12.35 -6.07 3.15
N TYR A 4 -11.52 -7.11 3.31
CA TYR A 4 -11.21 -7.65 4.63
C TYR A 4 -10.49 -6.61 5.52
N SER A 5 -9.44 -5.97 4.98
CA SER A 5 -8.65 -4.96 5.71
C SER A 5 -9.24 -3.55 5.65
N LYS A 6 -10.39 -3.37 4.98
CA LYS A 6 -11.06 -2.08 4.77
C LYS A 6 -10.13 -0.97 4.24
N ALA A 7 -9.25 -1.32 3.31
CA ALA A 7 -8.20 -0.43 2.82
C ALA A 7 -8.21 -0.30 1.29
N SER A 8 -7.94 0.91 0.79
CA SER A 8 -7.60 1.10 -0.61
C SER A 8 -6.16 0.63 -0.85
N LEU A 9 -5.97 -0.33 -1.75
CA LEU A 9 -4.67 -0.83 -2.18
C LEU A 9 -4.54 -0.66 -3.69
N ALA A 10 -3.32 -0.37 -4.13
CA ALA A 10 -2.93 -0.31 -5.53
C ALA A 10 -1.50 -0.82 -5.66
N LEU A 11 -1.15 -1.35 -6.83
CA LEU A 11 0.22 -1.66 -7.21
C LEU A 11 0.71 -0.61 -8.20
N GLY A 12 2.00 -0.28 -8.15
CA GLY A 12 2.61 0.69 -9.03
C GLY A 12 4.12 0.57 -9.02
N TYR A 13 4.75 0.97 -10.12
CA TYR A 13 6.20 1.05 -10.22
C TYR A 13 6.70 2.39 -9.72
N ILE A 14 7.86 2.39 -9.07
CA ILE A 14 8.58 3.57 -8.63
C ILE A 14 10.06 3.45 -9.00
N PRO A 15 10.78 4.57 -9.19
CA PRO A 15 12.24 4.56 -9.23
C PRO A 15 12.84 3.91 -7.98
N THR A 16 13.91 3.12 -8.15
CA THR A 16 14.57 2.39 -7.07
C THR A 16 15.00 3.28 -5.91
N GLN A 17 15.43 4.52 -6.21
CA GLN A 17 15.86 5.50 -5.21
C GLN A 17 14.73 5.92 -4.25
N LEU A 18 13.46 5.65 -4.58
CA LEU A 18 12.29 6.01 -3.78
C LEU A 18 11.72 4.83 -2.97
N THR A 19 12.43 3.72 -2.87
CA THR A 19 11.96 2.49 -2.19
C THR A 19 12.04 2.53 -0.67
N ALA A 20 12.67 3.54 -0.09
CA ALA A 20 12.79 3.68 1.36
C ALA A 20 11.39 3.78 2.03
N PRO A 21 11.22 3.24 3.26
CA PRO A 21 9.96 3.34 3.98
C PRO A 21 9.55 4.81 4.13
N ALA A 22 8.46 5.18 3.45
CA ALA A 22 8.02 6.56 3.37
C ALA A 22 6.77 6.76 4.24
N SER A 23 6.75 7.87 4.99
CA SER A 23 5.61 8.30 5.79
C SER A 23 4.37 8.54 4.94
N ARG A 24 3.20 8.62 5.58
CA ARG A 24 1.94 8.95 4.90
C ARG A 24 2.07 10.31 4.19
N GLY A 25 1.75 10.36 2.89
CA GLY A 25 1.80 11.58 2.09
C GLY A 25 3.10 11.81 1.34
N CYS A 26 4.10 10.93 1.48
CA CYS A 26 5.30 10.97 0.63
C CYS A 26 4.99 10.62 -0.84
N PHE A 27 3.87 9.95 -1.10
CA PHE A 27 3.36 9.70 -2.42
C PHE A 27 1.97 10.28 -2.56
N GLU A 28 1.62 10.69 -3.77
CA GLU A 28 0.24 11.01 -4.14
C GLU A 28 -0.15 10.21 -5.37
N ILE A 29 -1.39 9.71 -5.36
CA ILE A 29 -1.99 9.02 -6.50
C ILE A 29 -3.15 9.88 -6.98
N GLU A 30 -3.15 10.20 -8.27
CA GLU A 30 -4.30 10.86 -8.88
C GLU A 30 -5.43 9.84 -9.11
N ILE A 31 -6.63 10.17 -8.63
CA ILE A 31 -7.84 9.39 -8.86
C ILE A 31 -8.90 10.36 -9.38
N ILE A 32 -9.16 10.29 -10.70
CA ILE A 32 -10.18 11.10 -11.39
C ILE A 32 -9.97 12.60 -11.10
N GLY A 33 -8.77 13.12 -11.39
CA GLY A 33 -8.43 14.52 -11.19
C GLY A 33 -8.22 14.95 -9.72
N ARG A 34 -8.28 14.02 -8.76
CA ARG A 34 -8.01 14.30 -7.34
C ARG A 34 -6.77 13.55 -6.87
N ARG A 35 -5.72 14.29 -6.51
CA ARG A 35 -4.53 13.75 -5.82
C ARG A 35 -4.93 13.28 -4.42
N ARG A 36 -4.55 12.06 -4.05
CA ARG A 36 -4.76 11.50 -2.72
C ARG A 36 -3.44 11.00 -2.12
N PRO A 37 -3.16 11.29 -0.85
CA PRO A 37 -1.94 10.84 -0.21
C PRO A 37 -1.91 9.32 -0.09
N ALA A 38 -0.75 8.74 -0.39
CA ALA A 38 -0.44 7.34 -0.34
C ALA A 38 0.86 7.11 0.45
N ARG A 39 1.14 5.84 0.74
CA ARG A 39 2.38 5.36 1.36
C ARG A 39 2.75 4.01 0.75
N LEU A 40 4.03 3.65 0.81
CA LEU A 40 4.44 2.30 0.45
C LEU A 40 3.92 1.30 1.50
N GLN A 41 3.42 0.17 1.02
CA GLN A 41 2.93 -0.93 1.84
C GLN A 41 3.81 -2.15 1.57
N LEU A 42 4.90 -2.25 2.32
CA LEU A 42 5.94 -3.27 2.12
C LEU A 42 5.55 -4.64 2.67
N THR A 43 4.67 -4.67 3.66
CA THR A 43 4.14 -5.90 4.26
C THR A 43 2.69 -6.14 3.85
N PRO A 44 2.22 -7.40 3.77
CA PRO A 44 0.81 -7.69 3.55
C PRO A 44 -0.07 -7.05 4.63
N VAL A 45 -1.19 -6.43 4.23
CA VAL A 45 -2.16 -5.83 5.17
C VAL A 45 -3.11 -6.86 5.79
N PHE A 46 -3.03 -8.11 5.34
CA PHE A 46 -3.82 -9.21 5.86
C PHE A 46 -2.90 -10.40 6.06
N ASP A 47 -2.93 -10.95 7.27
CA ASP A 47 -2.14 -12.11 7.69
C ASP A 47 -0.65 -12.00 7.28
N PRO A 48 0.09 -11.01 7.79
CA PRO A 48 1.48 -10.77 7.40
C PRO A 48 2.39 -11.97 7.67
N GLU A 49 2.09 -12.73 8.74
CA GLU A 49 2.83 -13.93 9.08
C GLU A 49 2.34 -15.15 8.28
N GLY A 50 1.08 -15.21 7.86
CA GLY A 50 0.52 -16.36 7.14
C GLY A 50 0.01 -17.48 8.05
N GLU A 51 -0.27 -17.17 9.31
CA GLU A 51 -0.64 -18.15 10.33
C GLU A 51 -2.01 -18.79 10.06
N ARG A 52 -2.90 -18.09 9.35
CA ARG A 52 -4.27 -18.58 9.11
C ARG A 52 -4.33 -19.73 8.11
N MET A 53 -3.30 -19.90 7.30
CA MET A 53 -3.21 -20.99 6.31
C MET A 53 -2.41 -22.19 6.82
N ARG A 54 -1.65 -22.06 7.90
CA ARG A 54 -0.70 -23.07 8.39
C ARG A 54 -1.16 -23.84 9.63
N GLN A 55 -2.41 -23.65 10.05
CA GLN A 55 -3.07 -24.52 11.03
C GLN A 55 -3.67 -25.75 10.35
#